data_AF-A0A316RSX3-F1
#
_entry.id   AF-A0A316RSX3-F1
#
_cell.length_a   1.000
_cell.length_b   1.000
_cell.length_c   1.000
_cell.angle_alpha   90.00
_cell.angle_beta   90.00
_cell.angle_gamma   90.00
#
_symmetry.space_group_name_H-M   'P 1'
#
loop_
_entity.id
_entity.type
_entity.pdbx_description
1 polymer ?
#
loop_
_entity_poly.entity_id
_entity_poly.type
_entity_poly.pdbx_seq_one_letter_code
_entity_poly.pdbx_strand_id
1 'polypeptide(L)' 'MARNVYGGYCRECARWTPPGFGHFERYRGGWRVHCVECASGRKLPPEGDQAAQDMRRHVRNMVNDGRYGKRGYR' A
#
# COMPACT_ATOMS: atom_id res chain seq x y z
N MET A 1 5.81 1.35 -13.12
CA MET A 1 5.76 1.73 -11.69
C MET A 1 6.25 0.56 -10.86
N ALA A 2 7.30 0.73 -10.06
CA ALA A 2 7.75 -0.33 -9.16
C ALA A 2 6.75 -0.49 -8.00
N ARG A 3 6.56 -1.73 -7.51
CA ARG A 3 5.78 -1.96 -6.29
C ARG A 3 6.48 -1.32 -5.09
N ASN A 4 5.71 -0.84 -4.13
CA ASN A 4 6.26 -0.25 -2.93
C ASN A 4 6.93 -1.32 -2.07
N VAL A 5 8.24 -1.22 -1.87
CA VAL A 5 8.95 -2.08 -0.90
C VAL A 5 8.66 -1.63 0.54
N TYR A 6 8.31 -0.35 0.72
CA TYR A 6 8.01 0.23 2.04
C TYR A 6 6.56 0.69 2.14
N GLY A 7 6.01 0.52 3.34
CA GLY A 7 4.72 1.09 3.68
C GLY A 7 4.76 2.61 3.69
N GLY A 8 3.68 3.23 3.24
CA GLY A 8 3.57 4.68 3.20
C GLY A 8 2.15 5.13 2.91
N TYR A 9 1.89 6.41 3.12
CA TYR A 9 0.58 6.99 2.85
C TYR A 9 0.42 7.30 1.37
N CYS A 10 -0.74 6.92 0.82
CA CYS A 10 -1.10 7.25 -0.54
C CYS A 10 -1.15 8.76 -0.73
N ARG A 11 -0.52 9.26 -1.81
CA ARG A 11 -0.52 10.68 -2.15
C ARG A 11 -1.89 11.26 -2.52
N GLU A 12 -2.86 10.41 -2.86
CA GLU A 12 -4.18 10.84 -3.35
C GLU A 12 -5.25 10.70 -2.28
N CYS A 13 -5.38 9.52 -1.67
CA CYS A 13 -6.42 9.25 -0.67
C CYS A 13 -5.94 9.30 0.79
N ALA A 14 -4.65 9.60 1.02
CA ALA A 14 -4.03 9.64 2.35
C ALA A 14 -4.21 8.36 3.20
N ARG A 15 -4.58 7.23 2.60
CA ARG A 15 -4.67 5.93 3.28
C ARG A 15 -3.29 5.32 3.45
N TRP A 16 -3.09 4.61 4.56
CA TRP A 16 -1.89 3.81 4.77
C TRP A 16 -1.88 2.64 3.80
N THR A 17 -0.84 2.57 2.97
CA THR A 17 -0.63 1.48 2.01
C THR A 17 0.50 0.59 2.54
N PRO A 18 0.22 -0.70 2.82
CA PRO A 18 1.25 -1.62 3.25
C PRO A 18 2.26 -1.91 2.13
N PRO A 19 3.47 -2.36 2.46
CA PRO A 19 4.45 -2.78 1.46
C PRO A 19 3.87 -3.88 0.55
N GLY A 20 4.15 -3.80 -0.75
CA GLY A 20 3.66 -4.72 -1.78
C GLY A 20 2.28 -4.40 -2.38
N PHE A 21 1.51 -3.50 -1.76
CA PHE A 21 0.13 -3.16 -2.15
C PHE A 21 -0.04 -1.73 -2.68
N GLY A 22 1.05 -1.12 -3.12
CA GLY A 22 1.08 0.19 -3.74
C GLY A 22 2.22 0.33 -4.73
N HIS A 23 2.31 1.52 -5.31
CA HIS A 23 3.33 1.88 -6.29
C HIS A 23 4.19 3.02 -5.76
N PHE A 24 5.48 2.99 -6.07
CA PHE A 24 6.34 4.14 -5.89
C PHE A 24 6.30 5.02 -7.14
N GLU A 25 5.99 6.29 -6.91
CA GLU A 25 6.01 7.36 -7.90
C GLU A 25 7.11 8.36 -7.54
N ARG A 26 7.99 8.68 -8.51
CA ARG A 26 8.97 9.75 -8.32
C ARG A 26 8.26 11.09 -8.44
N TYR A 27 8.45 11.96 -7.44
CA TYR A 27 7.90 13.31 -7.46
C TYR A 27 8.88 14.31 -6.83
N ARG A 28 9.32 15.30 -7.61
CA ARG A 28 10.22 16.39 -7.17
C ARG A 28 11.43 15.92 -6.37
N GLY A 29 12.12 14.87 -6.85
CA GLY A 29 13.30 14.31 -6.18
C GLY A 29 12.99 13.40 -4.98
N GLY A 30 11.74 13.25 -4.58
CA GLY A 30 11.28 12.32 -3.55
C GLY A 30 10.50 11.13 -4.12
N TRP A 31 10.20 10.18 -3.23
CA TRP A 31 9.32 9.05 -3.53
C TRP A 31 7.98 9.24 -2.82
N ARG A 32 6.90 9.04 -3.57
CA ARG A 32 5.54 9.00 -3.05
C ARG A 32 4.96 7.62 -3.24
N VAL A 33 4.08 7.23 -2.33
CA VAL A 33 3.30 6.00 -2.47
C VAL A 33 1.98 6.34 -3.14
N HIS A 34 1.60 5.54 -4.13
CA HIS A 34 0.29 5.59 -4.76
C HIS A 34 -0.43 4.26 -4.52
N CYS A 35 -1.64 4.30 -3.98
CA CYS A 35 -2.40 3.08 -3.66
C CYS A 35 -2.83 2.36 -4.95
N VAL A 36 -2.97 1.03 -4.93
CA VAL A 36 -3.41 0.26 -6.11
C VAL A 36 -4.79 0.71 -6.61
N GLU A 37 -5.72 1.02 -5.71
CA GLU A 37 -7.06 1.50 -6.07
C GLU A 37 -6.98 2.83 -6.86
N CYS A 38 -6.16 3.75 -6.35
CA CYS A 38 -5.94 5.09 -6.89
C CYS A 38 -5.21 5.02 -8.24
N ALA A 39 -4.17 4.19 -8.32
CA ALA A 39 -3.38 3.99 -9.53
C ALA A 39 -4.15 3.26 -10.63
N SER A 40 -4.99 2.29 -10.27
CA SER A 40 -5.80 1.53 -11.23
C SER A 40 -7.07 2.25 -11.66
N GLY A 41 -7.47 3.35 -10.99
CA GLY A 41 -8.74 4.04 -11.22
C GLY A 41 -9.99 3.18 -10.96
N ARG A 42 -9.82 2.04 -10.27
CA ARG A 42 -10.89 1.10 -9.94
C ARG A 42 -10.93 0.95 -8.42
N LYS A 43 -12.11 1.21 -7.82
CA LYS A 43 -12.36 0.78 -6.45
C LYS A 43 -12.38 -0.75 -6.47
N LEU A 44 -11.46 -1.39 -5.74
CA LEU A 44 -11.48 -2.83 -5.54
C LEU A 44 -12.88 -3.21 -5.01
N PRO A 45 -13.63 -4.12 -5.64
CA PRO A 45 -14.93 -4.51 -5.13
C PRO A 45 -14.74 -5.19 -3.76
N PRO A 46 -15.54 -4.82 -2.75
CA PRO A 46 -15.24 -5.11 -1.34
C PRO A 46 -15.32 -6.59 -0.93
N GLU A 47 -15.89 -7.48 -1.74
CA GLU A 47 -16.28 -8.84 -1.30
C GLU A 47 -15.69 -10.01 -2.11
N GLY A 48 -15.12 -9.78 -3.30
CA GLY A 48 -14.68 -10.87 -4.19
C GLY A 48 -13.21 -10.82 -4.65
N ASP A 49 -12.48 -9.76 -4.31
CA ASP A 49 -11.13 -9.57 -4.84
C ASP A 49 -10.09 -10.26 -3.95
N GLN A 50 -9.43 -11.30 -4.48
CA GLN A 50 -8.37 -12.04 -3.79
C GLN A 50 -7.26 -11.07 -3.33
N ALA A 51 -6.97 -10.01 -4.07
CA ALA A 51 -5.94 -9.04 -3.70
C ALA A 51 -6.35 -8.24 -2.44
N ALA A 52 -7.64 -7.95 -2.26
CA ALA A 52 -8.15 -7.29 -1.06
C ALA A 52 -8.08 -8.22 0.16
N GLN A 53 -8.36 -9.51 -0.01
CA GLN A 53 -8.22 -10.51 1.07
C GLN A 53 -6.76 -10.71 1.45
N ASP A 54 -5.86 -10.81 0.47
CA ASP A 54 -4.42 -10.93 0.68
C ASP A 54 -3.86 -9.68 1.38
N MET A 55 -4.33 -8.49 1.00
CA MET A 55 -4.00 -7.23 1.67
C MET A 55 -4.43 -7.27 3.14
N ARG A 56 -5.68 -7.66 3.43
CA ARG A 56 -6.20 -7.74 4.80
C ARG A 56 -5.40 -8.74 5.63
N ARG A 57 -5.06 -9.91 5.07
CA ARG A 57 -4.23 -10.93 5.73
C ARG A 57 -2.82 -10.41 5.99
N HIS A 58 -2.20 -9.76 5.00
CA HIS A 58 -0.85 -9.18 5.16
C HIS A 58 -0.83 -8.10 6.23
N VAL A 59 -1.81 -7.19 6.23
CA VAL A 59 -1.97 -6.16 7.26
C VAL A 59 -2.16 -6.79 8.64
N ARG A 60 -2.99 -7.82 8.77
CA ARG A 60 -3.19 -8.55 10.03
C ARG A 60 -1.89 -9.14 10.55
N ASN A 61 -1.09 -9.77 9.69
CA ASN A 61 0.22 -10.30 10.07
C ASN A 61 1.16 -9.17 10.53
N MET A 62 1.21 -8.05 9.80
CA MET A 62 2.02 -6.90 10.20
C MET A 62 1.59 -6.32 11.56
N VAL A 63 0.29 -6.32 11.88
CA VAL A 63 -0.20 -5.88 13.19
C VAL A 63 0.26 -6.84 14.28
N ASN A 64 0.12 -8.15 14.06
CA ASN A 64 0.59 -9.17 15.01
C ASN A 64 2.10 -9.10 15.26
N ASP A 65 2.88 -8.81 14.21
CA ASP A 65 4.34 -8.66 14.28
C ASP A 65 4.81 -7.31 14.85
N GLY A 66 3.90 -6.39 15.20
CA GLY A 66 4.24 -5.03 15.67
C GLY A 66 4.89 -4.14 14.59
N ARG A 67 4.67 -4.49 13.33
CA ARG A 67 5.28 -3.93 12.12
C ARG A 67 4.37 -2.96 11.36
N TYR A 68 3.09 -2.93 11.71
CA TYR A 68 2.11 -2.04 11.11
C TYR A 68 2.47 -0.56 11.36
N GLY A 69 2.34 0.28 10.33
CA GLY A 69 2.60 1.72 10.43
C GLY A 69 4.08 2.13 10.49
N LYS A 70 5.03 1.20 10.50
CA LYS A 70 6.46 1.54 10.43
C LYS A 70 6.84 1.97 9.00
N ARG A 71 7.33 3.20 8.86
CA ARG A 71 7.91 3.73 7.61
C ARG A 71 9.35 3.24 7.48
N GLY A 72 9.61 2.46 6.43
CA GLY A 72 10.94 1.95 6.11
C GLY A 72 11.27 0.64 6.82
N TYR A 73 11.54 -0.39 6.02
CA TYR A 73 12.35 -1.52 6.46
C TYR A 73 13.70 -1.34 5.78
N ARG A 74 14.79 -1.29 6.53
CA ARG A 74 16.10 -1.56 5.94
C ARG A 74 16.38 -3.05 6.13
#